data_AF-A0A371IXN3-F1
#
_entry.id   AF-A0A371IXN3-F1
#
_cell.length_a   1.000
_cell.length_b   1.000
_cell.length_c   1.000
_cell.angle_alpha   90.00
_cell.angle_beta   90.00
_cell.angle_gamma   90.00
#
_symmetry.space_group_name_H-M   'P 1'
#
loop_
_entity.id
_entity.type
_entity.pdbx_description
1 polymer ?
#
loop_
_entity_poly.entity_id
_entity_poly.type
_entity_poly.pdbx_seq_one_letter_code
_entity_poly.pdbx_strand_id
1 'polypeptide(L)'
;MKYVGLLLSSIFVFLIVLTNLYCNSVTLDIKHIKDYVLEANIILEDVLEKEEKITEKKGEYISRLMTLKKGMENSKTSFLVKDFKEYKVKSIENLIYSLSEEKNKDEYIKEVYKYNELSGKELDKLINKQFIKRTYLSTNTYT
;
A
#
# COMPACT_ATOMS: atom_id res chain seq x y z
N MET A 1 22.36 -39.29 -17.59
CA MET A 1 22.73 -38.09 -16.81
C MET A 1 22.66 -36.76 -17.58
N LYS A 2 22.76 -36.72 -18.93
CA LYS A 2 22.71 -35.45 -19.70
C LYS A 2 21.38 -34.69 -19.61
N TYR A 3 20.24 -35.39 -19.53
CA TYR A 3 18.90 -34.77 -19.47
C TYR A 3 18.52 -34.20 -18.10
N VAL A 4 19.15 -34.68 -17.01
CA VAL A 4 18.88 -34.22 -15.64
C VAL A 4 19.41 -32.80 -15.45
N GLY A 5 20.60 -32.50 -15.97
CA GLY A 5 21.17 -31.14 -15.93
C GLY A 5 20.35 -30.13 -16.72
N LEU A 6 19.82 -30.53 -17.88
CA LEU A 6 18.97 -29.67 -18.71
C LEU A 6 17.61 -29.39 -18.04
N LEU A 7 17.03 -30.40 -17.40
CA LEU A 7 15.81 -30.24 -16.58
C LEU A 7 16.04 -29.28 -15.41
N LEU A 8 17.12 -29.46 -14.64
CA LEU A 8 17.45 -28.57 -13.52
C LEU A 8 17.68 -27.13 -13.99
N SER A 9 18.38 -26.93 -15.11
CA SER A 9 18.57 -25.61 -15.69
C SER A 9 17.26 -24.97 -16.13
N SER A 10 16.35 -25.74 -16.74
CA SER A 10 15.03 -25.24 -17.17
C SER A 10 14.17 -24.83 -15.98
N ILE A 11 14.17 -25.63 -14.90
CA ILE A 11 13.45 -25.32 -13.67
C ILE A 11 14.01 -24.04 -13.03
N PHE A 12 15.33 -23.88 -13.01
CA PHE A 12 15.97 -22.70 -12.44
C PHE A 12 15.59 -21.41 -13.19
N VAL A 13 15.64 -21.44 -14.53
CA VAL A 13 15.20 -20.31 -15.36
C VAL A 13 13.72 -20.00 -15.13
N PHE A 14 12.88 -21.03 -15.03
CA PHE A 14 11.45 -20.87 -14.75
C PHE A 14 11.19 -20.19 -13.40
N LEU A 15 11.91 -20.57 -12.33
CA LEU A 15 11.80 -19.95 -11.01
C LEU A 15 12.22 -18.47 -11.02
N ILE A 16 13.27 -18.13 -11.77
CA ILE A 16 13.71 -16.73 -11.97
C ILE A 16 12.61 -15.92 -12.64
N VAL A 17 12.01 -16.44 -13.72
CA VAL A 17 10.93 -15.75 -14.43
C VAL A 17 9.71 -15.55 -13.53
N LEU A 18 9.31 -16.59 -12.77
CA LEU A 18 8.21 -16.49 -11.82
C LEU A 18 8.43 -15.40 -10.77
N THR A 19 9.65 -15.30 -10.25
CA THR A 19 9.91 -14.32 -9.20
C THR A 19 9.96 -12.89 -9.75
N ASN A 20 10.46 -12.71 -10.98
CA ASN A 20 10.37 -11.42 -11.66
C ASN A 20 8.91 -11.01 -11.93
N LEU A 21 8.07 -11.94 -12.37
CA LEU A 21 6.64 -11.70 -12.56
C LEU A 21 5.95 -11.31 -11.25
N TYR A 22 6.28 -11.98 -10.15
CA TYR A 22 5.79 -11.64 -8.81
C TYR A 22 6.18 -10.20 -8.42
N CYS A 23 7.48 -9.88 -8.47
CA CYS A 23 7.98 -8.56 -8.06
C CYS A 23 7.40 -7.43 -8.92
N ASN A 24 7.30 -7.66 -10.25
CA ASN A 24 6.71 -6.67 -11.16
C ASN A 24 5.21 -6.46 -10.89
N SER A 25 4.46 -7.53 -10.60
CA SER A 25 3.04 -7.43 -10.29
C SER A 25 2.80 -6.63 -9.01
N VAL A 26 3.53 -6.94 -7.94
CA VAL A 26 3.47 -6.18 -6.68
C VAL A 26 3.85 -4.71 -6.91
N THR A 27 4.94 -4.45 -7.63
CA THR A 27 5.39 -3.07 -7.89
C THR A 27 4.36 -2.27 -8.68
N LEU A 28 3.74 -2.89 -9.69
CA LEU A 28 2.70 -2.26 -10.51
C LEU A 28 1.47 -1.92 -9.66
N ASP A 29 1.02 -2.87 -8.84
CA ASP A 29 -0.13 -2.68 -7.95
C ASP A 29 0.11 -1.55 -6.94
N ILE A 30 1.28 -1.54 -6.30
CA ILE A 30 1.66 -0.49 -5.34
C ILE A 30 1.75 0.87 -6.02
N LYS A 31 2.32 0.96 -7.23
CA LYS A 31 2.32 2.20 -8.02
C LYS A 31 0.90 2.67 -8.34
N HIS A 32 0.00 1.75 -8.70
CA HIS A 32 -1.37 2.07 -9.05
C HIS A 32 -2.17 2.68 -7.89
N ILE A 33 -1.88 2.27 -6.65
CA ILE A 33 -2.57 2.76 -5.45
C ILE A 33 -1.79 3.82 -4.67
N LYS A 34 -0.58 4.16 -5.11
CA LYS A 34 0.34 5.09 -4.44
C LYS A 34 -0.31 6.45 -4.19
N ASP A 35 -1.00 7.00 -5.18
CA ASP A 35 -1.56 8.35 -5.10
C ASP A 35 -2.65 8.43 -4.03
N TYR A 36 -3.47 7.38 -3.88
CA TYR A 36 -4.47 7.31 -2.81
C TYR A 36 -3.82 7.28 -1.42
N VAL A 37 -2.72 6.53 -1.27
CA VAL A 37 -1.98 6.43 0.00
C VAL A 37 -1.31 7.76 0.35
N LEU A 38 -0.72 8.42 -0.64
CA LEU A 38 -0.06 9.71 -0.47
C LEU A 38 -1.06 10.77 -0.01
N GLU A 39 -2.19 10.87 -0.70
CA GLU A 39 -3.26 11.82 -0.35
C GLU A 39 -3.82 11.54 1.05
N ALA A 40 -4.08 10.27 1.40
CA ALA A 40 -4.57 9.91 2.74
C ALA A 40 -3.57 10.31 3.84
N ASN A 41 -2.27 10.16 3.59
CA ASN A 41 -1.23 10.57 4.53
C ASN A 41 -1.16 12.11 4.69
N ILE A 42 -1.30 12.86 3.59
CA ILE A 42 -1.37 14.34 3.65
C ILE A 42 -2.57 14.77 4.51
N ILE A 43 -3.72 14.13 4.33
CA ILE A 43 -4.91 14.44 5.14
C ILE A 43 -4.67 14.09 6.61
N LEU A 44 -4.03 12.95 6.90
CA LEU A 44 -3.67 12.59 8.27
C LEU A 44 -2.74 13.61 8.92
N GLU A 45 -1.73 14.10 8.19
CA GLU A 45 -0.82 15.15 8.66
C GLU A 45 -1.57 16.45 8.94
N ASP A 46 -2.44 16.89 8.04
CA ASP A 46 -3.31 18.05 8.27
C ASP A 46 -4.20 17.86 9.52
N VAL A 47 -4.70 16.63 9.78
CA VAL A 47 -5.51 16.28 10.99
C VAL A 47 -4.74 16.44 12.29
N LEU A 48 -3.43 16.18 12.27
CA LEU A 48 -2.58 16.24 13.46
C LEU A 48 -2.02 17.63 13.69
N GLU A 49 -1.70 18.37 12.63
CA GLU A 49 -0.96 19.64 12.72
C GLU A 49 -1.80 20.89 12.48
N LYS A 50 -2.95 20.78 11.80
CA LYS A 50 -3.74 21.93 11.32
C LYS A 50 -5.22 21.83 11.72
N GLU A 51 -5.46 21.72 13.02
CA GLU A 51 -6.80 21.50 13.60
C GLU A 51 -7.81 22.61 13.25
N GLU A 52 -7.38 23.88 13.22
CA GLU A 52 -8.24 25.03 12.84
C GLU A 52 -8.75 24.92 11.38
N LYS A 53 -7.84 24.64 10.44
CA LYS A 53 -8.15 24.50 9.00
C LYS A 53 -9.11 23.34 8.74
N ILE A 54 -9.04 22.28 9.55
CA ILE A 54 -9.93 21.14 9.44
C ILE A 54 -11.29 21.42 10.03
N THR A 55 -11.36 22.14 11.14
CA THR A 55 -12.64 22.50 11.75
C THR A 55 -13.49 23.32 10.77
N GLU A 56 -12.88 24.23 10.02
CA GLU A 56 -13.55 25.03 8.99
C GLU A 56 -13.97 24.24 7.74
N LYS A 57 -13.18 23.23 7.34
CA LYS A 57 -13.36 22.49 6.08
C LYS A 57 -13.64 21.00 6.26
N LYS A 58 -14.15 20.59 7.42
CA LYS A 58 -14.36 19.19 7.81
C LYS A 58 -15.10 18.37 6.76
N GLY A 59 -16.15 18.93 6.18
CA GLY A 59 -16.92 18.28 5.10
C GLY A 59 -16.11 18.01 3.82
N GLU A 60 -15.18 18.90 3.46
CA GLU A 60 -14.30 18.74 2.29
C GLU A 60 -13.33 17.57 2.50
N TYR A 61 -12.68 17.51 3.67
CA TYR A 61 -11.76 16.42 4.01
C TYR A 61 -12.48 15.06 4.05
N ILE A 62 -13.68 15.00 4.66
CA ILE A 62 -14.48 13.78 4.69
C ILE A 62 -14.85 13.33 3.27
N SER A 63 -15.29 14.25 2.41
CA SER A 63 -15.64 13.94 1.02
C SER A 63 -14.43 13.42 0.21
N ARG A 64 -13.26 14.04 0.39
CA ARG A 64 -12.00 13.57 -0.21
C ARG A 64 -11.69 12.15 0.28
N LEU A 65 -11.70 11.90 1.59
CA LEU A 65 -11.44 10.57 2.15
C LEU A 65 -12.43 9.51 1.69
N MET A 66 -13.73 9.83 1.57
CA MET A 66 -14.72 8.90 0.99
C MET A 66 -14.40 8.57 -0.48
N THR A 67 -13.96 9.57 -1.24
CA THR A 67 -13.54 9.38 -2.64
C THR A 67 -12.29 8.50 -2.72
N LEU A 68 -11.32 8.70 -1.83
CA LEU A 68 -10.13 7.85 -1.72
C LEU A 68 -10.47 6.42 -1.33
N LYS A 69 -11.33 6.23 -0.32
CA LYS A 69 -11.81 4.92 0.13
C LYS A 69 -12.42 4.16 -1.04
N LYS A 70 -13.37 4.78 -1.73
CA LYS A 70 -14.07 4.19 -2.88
C LYS A 70 -13.12 3.94 -4.06
N GLY A 71 -12.20 4.87 -4.35
CA GLY A 71 -11.19 4.71 -5.40
C GLY A 71 -10.25 3.54 -5.10
N MET A 72 -9.80 3.43 -3.85
CA MET A 72 -8.95 2.34 -3.40
C MET A 72 -9.71 1.00 -3.45
N GLU A 73 -10.92 0.91 -2.93
CA GLU A 73 -11.75 -0.31 -2.98
C GLU A 73 -11.98 -0.79 -4.43
N ASN A 74 -12.27 0.13 -5.36
CA ASN A 74 -12.52 -0.20 -6.77
C ASN A 74 -11.26 -0.40 -7.62
N SER A 75 -10.08 -0.02 -7.11
CA SER A 75 -8.82 -0.23 -7.82
C SER A 75 -8.60 -1.72 -8.11
N LYS A 76 -8.31 -2.07 -9.37
CA LYS A 76 -8.01 -3.44 -9.74
C LYS A 76 -6.55 -3.72 -9.43
N THR A 77 -6.32 -4.41 -8.33
CA THR A 77 -4.99 -4.89 -7.92
C THR A 77 -4.97 -6.41 -7.92
N SER A 78 -3.78 -7.01 -8.04
CA SER A 78 -3.64 -8.45 -7.89
C SER A 78 -3.98 -8.89 -6.45
N PHE A 79 -4.23 -10.19 -6.29
CA PHE A 79 -4.49 -10.78 -4.98
C PHE A 79 -3.29 -10.64 -4.02
N LEU A 80 -2.09 -10.36 -4.54
CA LEU A 80 -0.85 -10.25 -3.76
C LEU A 80 -0.89 -9.09 -2.77
N VAL A 81 -1.52 -7.97 -3.15
CA VAL A 81 -1.58 -6.76 -2.32
C VAL A 81 -2.91 -6.62 -1.58
N LYS A 82 -3.74 -7.67 -1.53
CA LYS A 82 -5.09 -7.62 -0.96
C LYS A 82 -5.08 -7.12 0.48
N ASP A 83 -4.22 -7.70 1.32
CA ASP A 83 -4.16 -7.39 2.74
C ASP A 83 -3.65 -5.95 2.96
N PHE A 84 -2.63 -5.53 2.19
CA PHE A 84 -2.15 -4.13 2.18
C PHE A 84 -3.28 -3.15 1.88
N LYS A 85 -4.05 -3.43 0.83
CA LYS A 85 -5.18 -2.61 0.40
C LYS A 85 -6.28 -2.58 1.47
N GLU A 86 -6.61 -3.72 2.06
CA GLU A 86 -7.64 -3.81 3.11
C GLU A 86 -7.25 -2.98 4.34
N TYR A 87 -5.99 -3.06 4.80
CA TYR A 87 -5.52 -2.25 5.91
C TYR A 87 -5.53 -0.75 5.60
N LYS A 88 -5.15 -0.35 4.37
CA LYS A 88 -5.22 1.06 3.97
C LYS A 88 -6.66 1.59 3.89
N VAL A 89 -7.60 0.79 3.40
CA VAL A 89 -9.03 1.14 3.43
C VAL A 89 -9.52 1.33 4.87
N LYS A 90 -9.18 0.42 5.79
CA LYS A 90 -9.53 0.56 7.22
C LYS A 90 -8.89 1.78 7.86
N SER A 91 -7.66 2.12 7.49
CA SER A 91 -7.00 3.34 7.96
C SER A 91 -7.76 4.60 7.50
N ILE A 92 -8.13 4.69 6.21
CA ILE A 92 -8.93 5.81 5.67
C ILE A 92 -10.30 5.90 6.36
N GLU A 93 -10.94 4.76 6.61
CA GLU A 93 -12.23 4.70 7.30
C GLU A 93 -12.15 5.23 8.73
N ASN A 94 -11.14 4.83 9.50
CA ASN A 94 -10.93 5.38 10.84
C ASN A 94 -10.58 6.88 10.81
N LEU A 95 -9.91 7.36 9.75
CA LEU A 95 -9.66 8.79 9.57
C LEU A 95 -10.94 9.59 9.28
N ILE A 96 -11.91 8.98 8.60
CA ILE A 96 -13.25 9.57 8.42
C ILE A 96 -13.97 9.63 9.78
N TYR A 97 -13.90 8.56 10.57
CA TYR A 97 -14.53 8.52 11.89
C TYR A 97 -13.89 9.51 12.87
N SER A 98 -12.57 9.66 12.88
CA SER A 98 -11.90 10.65 13.73
C SER A 98 -12.29 12.09 13.40
N LEU A 99 -12.57 12.37 12.12
CA LEU A 99 -13.09 13.65 11.69
C LEU A 99 -14.57 13.83 12.04
N SER A 100 -15.37 12.76 11.97
CA SER A 100 -16.83 12.83 12.15
C SER A 100 -17.25 12.83 13.62
N GLU A 101 -16.60 12.02 14.45
CA GLU A 101 -16.93 11.82 15.86
C GLU A 101 -15.88 12.44 16.79
N GLU A 102 -16.16 13.66 17.26
CA GLU A 102 -15.23 14.40 18.13
C GLU A 102 -15.01 13.74 19.51
N LYS A 103 -15.99 12.97 20.02
CA LYS A 103 -15.89 12.33 21.33
C LYS A 103 -14.85 11.20 21.39
N ASN A 104 -14.62 10.51 20.28
CA ASN A 104 -13.75 9.34 20.20
C ASN A 104 -12.56 9.56 19.23
N LYS A 105 -12.26 10.82 18.91
CA LYS A 105 -11.21 11.20 17.94
C LYS A 105 -9.89 10.49 18.21
N ASP A 106 -9.42 10.49 19.45
CA ASP A 106 -8.13 9.88 19.83
C ASP A 106 -8.09 8.37 19.64
N GLU A 107 -9.23 7.68 19.86
CA GLU A 107 -9.33 6.23 19.65
C GLU A 107 -9.26 5.89 18.17
N TYR A 108 -9.99 6.63 17.33
CA TYR A 108 -9.94 6.45 15.89
C TYR A 108 -8.56 6.77 15.31
N ILE A 109 -7.89 7.81 15.81
CA ILE A 109 -6.50 8.12 15.41
C ILE A 109 -5.54 6.99 15.79
N LYS A 110 -5.69 6.35 16.96
CA LYS A 110 -4.89 5.16 17.32
C LYS A 110 -5.12 4.01 16.35
N GLU A 111 -6.37 3.75 15.96
CA GLU A 111 -6.67 2.72 14.96
C GLU A 111 -6.10 3.07 13.58
N VAL A 112 -6.11 4.35 13.17
CA VAL A 112 -5.42 4.81 11.95
C VAL A 112 -3.95 4.40 11.97
N TYR A 113 -3.24 4.65 13.08
CA TYR A 113 -1.83 4.27 13.22
C TYR A 113 -1.62 2.76 13.18
N LYS A 114 -2.45 2.00 13.89
CA LYS A 114 -2.39 0.54 13.91
C LYS A 114 -2.56 -0.05 12.51
N TYR A 115 -3.56 0.38 11.75
CA TYR A 115 -3.76 -0.09 10.38
C TYR A 115 -2.65 0.39 9.43
N ASN A 116 -2.09 1.58 9.65
CA ASN A 116 -0.92 2.04 8.92
C ASN A 116 0.30 1.16 9.19
N GLU A 117 0.54 0.76 10.44
CA GLU A 117 1.64 -0.14 10.82
C GLU A 117 1.44 -1.54 10.20
N LEU A 118 0.23 -2.10 10.27
CA LEU A 118 -0.11 -3.39 9.64
C LEU A 118 0.09 -3.35 8.13
N SER A 119 -0.32 -2.26 7.47
CA SER A 119 -0.08 -2.08 6.04
C SER A 119 1.42 -1.98 5.71
N GLY A 120 2.21 -1.33 6.56
CA GLY A 120 3.66 -1.24 6.40
C GLY A 120 4.34 -2.62 6.53
N LYS A 121 3.93 -3.41 7.53
CA LYS A 121 4.40 -4.78 7.73
C LYS A 121 4.09 -5.69 6.55
N GLU A 122 2.87 -5.59 6.00
CA GLU A 122 2.51 -6.38 4.81
C GLU A 122 3.31 -5.94 3.59
N LEU A 123 3.50 -4.63 3.40
CA LEU A 123 4.34 -4.12 2.32
C LEU A 123 5.79 -4.61 2.43
N ASP A 124 6.38 -4.61 3.62
CA ASP A 124 7.73 -5.13 3.85
C ASP A 124 7.81 -6.64 3.58
N LYS A 125 6.76 -7.41 3.91
CA LYS A 125 6.65 -8.84 3.57
C LYS A 125 6.60 -9.07 2.07
N LEU A 126 5.86 -8.25 1.32
CA LEU A 126 5.74 -8.34 -0.14
C LEU A 126 7.03 -7.91 -0.86
N ILE A 127 7.70 -6.87 -0.35
CA ILE A 127 8.88 -6.29 -0.98
C ILE A 127 10.15 -7.07 -0.65
N ASN A 128 10.19 -7.84 0.46
CA ASN A 128 11.37 -8.52 1.01
C ASN A 128 12.67 -7.84 0.57
N LYS A 129 12.98 -6.68 1.17
CA LYS A 129 14.02 -5.72 0.76
C LYS A 129 15.36 -6.35 0.33
N GLN A 130 15.73 -7.52 0.85
CA GLN A 130 16.94 -8.24 0.45
C GLN A 130 16.84 -8.93 -0.92
N PHE A 131 15.68 -9.46 -1.29
CA PHE A 131 15.48 -10.18 -2.54
C PHE A 131 15.45 -9.18 -3.71
N ILE A 132 14.56 -8.18 -3.66
CA ILE A 132 14.45 -7.15 -4.70
C ILE A 132 15.79 -6.42 -4.94
N LYS A 133 16.52 -6.03 -3.87
CA LYS A 133 17.82 -5.35 -3.98
C LYS A 133 18.92 -6.22 -4.62
N ARG A 134 18.82 -7.55 -4.55
CA ARG A 134 19.81 -8.49 -5.12
C ARG A 134 19.37 -9.11 -6.44
N THR A 135 18.06 -9.16 -6.74
CA THR A 135 17.53 -9.68 -8.01
C THR A 135 17.26 -8.60 -9.06
N TYR A 136 17.43 -7.31 -8.73
CA TYR A 136 17.81 -6.32 -9.73
C TYR A 136 19.19 -6.70 -10.27
N LEU A 137 19.20 -7.68 -11.18
CA LEU A 137 20.16 -7.77 -12.26
C LEU A 137 20.16 -6.40 -12.95
N SER A 138 21.08 -5.55 -12.54
CA SER A 138 21.72 -4.47 -13.32
C SER A 138 20.87 -3.79 -14.38
N THR A 139 19.63 -3.41 -14.08
CA THR A 139 18.84 -2.56 -14.97
C THR A 139 18.68 -1.22 -14.28
N ASN A 140 19.75 -0.43 -14.41
CA ASN A 140 19.61 1.01 -14.54
C ASN A 140 18.67 1.26 -15.72
N THR A 141 17.37 1.27 -15.48
CA THR A 141 16.39 1.71 -16.47
C THR A 141 15.73 2.98 -15.95
N TYR A 142 16.40 4.06 -16.34
CA TYR A 142 15.94 5.43 -16.58
C TYR A 142 15.88 6.36 -15.36
N THR A 143 16.90 7.22 -15.34
CA THR A 143 16.90 8.63 -14.93
C THR A 143 15.65 9.36 -15.40
#